data_AF-A0A355E7Q2-F1
#
_entry.id   AF-A0A355E7Q2-F1
#
_cell.length_a   1.000
_cell.length_b   1.000
_cell.length_c   1.000
_cell.angle_alpha   90.00
_cell.angle_beta   90.00
_cell.angle_gamma   90.00
#
_symmetry.space_group_name_H-M   'P 1'
#
loop_
_entity.id
_entity.type
_entity.pdbx_description
1 polymer ?
#
loop_
_entity_poly.entity_id
_entity_poly.type
_entity_poly.pdbx_seq_one_letter_code
_entity_poly.pdbx_strand_id
1 'polypeptide(L)'
;MRVAVESSTVLGVPCGMRTYTVELLRRLCAQNPGDEYLFYAARWAAFPPAERAWPGPRPANLRLHLKRFPFSPMLSLEHRFGLPVEEALLLPRLDVYHGAGQFLPRLRRTPSVLTLHHWQDLRHHQGSFKSFYYTTVYEQSIRWADRIITVSNYTKRFLLEHFKFPEERVRTVYHGIFDPLPVVGPEAVAALRLKYGLPERFILCLSRINRGKNVLRLVSAFKRVAERRQEVGLVLAGHADADLLPEVEAAVAAAGLGARVVLTGAVLDSEVPAFYAACDSFVFPSTSE
;
A
#
# COMPACT_ATOMS: atom_id res chain seq x y z
N MET A 1 -3.53 -0.58 27.58
CA MET A 1 -4.09 -1.58 26.63
C MET A 1 -2.95 -2.31 25.93
N ARG A 2 -3.19 -3.54 25.48
CA ARG A 2 -2.29 -4.31 24.63
C ARG A 2 -2.94 -4.53 23.26
N VAL A 3 -2.34 -3.95 22.23
CA VAL A 3 -2.87 -3.94 20.86
C VAL A 3 -1.91 -4.66 19.91
N ALA A 4 -2.38 -5.66 19.17
CA ALA A 4 -1.60 -6.24 18.08
C ALA A 4 -2.00 -5.62 16.74
N VAL A 5 -1.01 -5.28 15.92
CA VAL A 5 -1.23 -4.78 14.56
C VAL A 5 -0.62 -5.76 13.57
N GLU A 6 -1.45 -6.33 12.70
CA GLU A 6 -1.02 -7.18 11.60
C GLU A 6 -0.12 -6.37 10.66
N SER A 7 1.12 -6.82 10.53
CA SER A 7 2.22 -6.08 9.90
C SER A 7 3.00 -6.92 8.88
N SER A 8 2.45 -8.02 8.39
CA SER A 8 3.13 -8.88 7.40
C SER A 8 3.42 -8.12 6.10
N THR A 9 2.58 -7.14 5.74
CA THR A 9 2.81 -6.25 4.57
C THR A 9 4.09 -5.42 4.70
N VAL A 10 4.53 -5.10 5.91
CA VAL A 10 5.77 -4.34 6.16
C VAL A 10 7.02 -5.14 5.79
N LEU A 11 6.94 -6.47 5.87
CA LEU A 11 8.03 -7.39 5.53
C LEU A 11 8.12 -7.72 4.03
N GLY A 12 7.18 -7.21 3.23
CA GLY A 12 7.10 -7.39 1.79
C GLY A 12 7.78 -6.26 1.00
N VAL A 13 7.42 -6.17 -0.28
CA VAL A 13 7.86 -5.10 -1.19
C VAL A 13 7.32 -3.75 -0.70
N PRO A 14 8.10 -2.66 -0.78
CA PRO A 14 7.62 -1.32 -0.46
C PRO A 14 6.28 -0.98 -1.14
N CYS A 15 5.30 -0.58 -0.35
CA CYS A 15 3.96 -0.22 -0.82
C CYS A 15 3.26 0.73 0.17
N GLY A 16 2.16 1.34 -0.25
CA GLY A 16 1.41 2.29 0.59
C GLY A 16 0.93 1.69 1.91
N MET A 17 0.53 0.41 1.93
CA MET A 17 0.13 -0.29 3.16
C MET A 17 1.30 -0.44 4.15
N ARG A 18 2.52 -0.68 3.66
CA ARG A 18 3.72 -0.72 4.52
C ARG A 18 3.93 0.63 5.21
N THR A 19 3.87 1.72 4.44
CA THR A 19 4.00 3.08 4.99
C THR A 19 2.89 3.36 6.00
N TYR A 20 1.64 3.04 5.66
CA TYR A 20 0.50 3.19 6.55
C TYR A 20 0.70 2.48 7.88
N THR A 21 1.01 1.17 7.87
CA THR A 21 1.14 0.38 9.09
C THR A 21 2.30 0.88 9.98
N VAL A 22 3.43 1.24 9.38
CA VAL A 22 4.59 1.79 10.11
C VAL A 22 4.24 3.13 10.75
N GLU A 23 3.68 4.05 9.97
CA GLU A 23 3.34 5.40 10.44
C GLU A 23 2.19 5.39 11.46
N LEU A 24 1.25 4.46 11.32
CA LEU A 24 0.19 4.19 12.29
C LEU A 24 0.79 3.73 13.61
N LEU A 25 1.63 2.68 13.60
CA LEU A 25 2.26 2.16 14.82
C LEU A 25 3.13 3.21 15.50
N ARG A 26 3.92 4.00 14.75
CA ARG A 26 4.71 5.10 15.29
C ARG A 26 3.85 6.12 16.04
N ARG A 27 2.76 6.58 15.40
CA ARG A 27 1.86 7.59 15.99
C ARG A 27 1.06 7.04 17.17
N LEU A 28 0.55 5.82 17.08
CA LEU A 28 -0.16 5.17 18.19
C LEU A 28 0.75 5.02 19.41
N CYS A 29 1.98 4.54 19.21
CA CYS A 29 2.97 4.41 20.29
C CYS A 29 3.29 5.75 20.96
N ALA A 30 3.46 6.81 20.15
CA ALA A 30 3.79 8.14 20.65
C ALA A 30 2.61 8.81 21.37
N GLN A 31 1.38 8.65 20.86
CA GLN A 31 0.17 9.24 21.46
C GLN A 31 -0.27 8.52 22.74
N ASN A 32 0.02 7.21 22.86
CA ASN A 32 -0.41 6.39 24.00
C ASN A 32 0.79 5.65 24.61
N PRO A 33 1.68 6.35 25.34
CA PRO A 33 2.89 5.74 25.90
C PRO A 33 2.60 4.67 26.98
N GLY A 34 1.41 4.70 27.59
CA GLY A 34 0.95 3.71 28.57
C GLY A 34 0.42 2.39 27.97
N ASP A 35 0.22 2.35 26.65
CA ASP A 35 -0.23 1.16 25.94
C ASP A 35 0.96 0.35 25.39
N GLU A 36 0.78 -0.96 25.27
CA GLU A 36 1.73 -1.87 24.63
C GLU A 36 1.25 -2.23 23.22
N TYR A 37 2.12 -2.03 22.24
CA TYR A 37 1.83 -2.36 20.83
C TYR A 37 2.66 -3.55 20.37
N LEU A 38 2.03 -4.51 19.70
CA LEU A 38 2.71 -5.64 19.06
C LEU A 38 2.71 -5.44 17.56
N PHE A 39 3.91 -5.33 16.97
CA PHE A 39 4.12 -5.55 15.54
C PHE A 39 4.00 -7.06 15.30
N TYR A 40 2.85 -7.51 14.80
CA TYR A 40 2.58 -8.93 14.58
C TYR A 40 2.82 -9.31 13.12
N ALA A 41 3.64 -10.34 12.90
CA ALA A 41 3.75 -10.96 11.59
C ALA A 41 4.03 -12.46 11.76
N ALA A 42 3.36 -13.27 10.95
CA ALA A 42 3.52 -14.72 10.94
C ALA A 42 3.85 -15.20 9.51
N ARG A 43 4.93 -15.96 9.36
CA ARG A 43 5.34 -16.53 8.06
C ARG A 43 6.22 -17.76 8.23
N TRP A 44 6.28 -18.61 7.21
CA TRP A 44 7.11 -19.81 7.24
C TRP A 44 8.61 -19.49 7.06
N ALA A 45 8.90 -18.51 6.18
CA ALA A 45 10.24 -18.04 5.89
C ALA A 45 10.91 -17.40 7.13
N ALA A 46 12.23 -17.56 7.24
CA ALA A 46 13.01 -16.87 8.27
C ALA A 46 12.77 -15.36 8.20
N PHE A 47 12.61 -14.71 9.35
CA PHE A 47 12.45 -13.25 9.40
C PHE A 47 13.80 -12.58 9.12
N PRO A 48 13.81 -11.39 8.51
CA PRO A 48 15.03 -10.59 8.51
C PRO A 48 15.37 -10.23 9.98
N PRO A 49 16.63 -9.83 10.27
CA PRO A 49 16.99 -9.29 11.58
C PRO A 49 15.96 -8.26 12.07
N ALA A 50 15.73 -8.18 13.39
CA ALA A 50 14.71 -7.30 13.99
C ALA A 50 14.78 -5.85 13.49
N GLU A 51 16.00 -5.34 13.29
CA GLU A 51 16.32 -4.00 12.77
C GLU A 51 15.90 -3.79 11.30
N ARG A 52 15.71 -4.87 10.55
CA ARG A 52 15.18 -4.84 9.18
C ARG A 52 13.68 -5.13 9.13
N ALA A 53 13.11 -5.74 10.16
CA ALA A 53 11.67 -5.97 10.27
C ALA A 53 10.92 -4.67 10.58
N TRP A 54 11.50 -3.81 11.42
CA TRP A 54 11.00 -2.47 11.72
C TRP A 54 11.92 -1.42 11.11
N PRO A 55 11.41 -0.49 10.27
CA PRO A 55 12.25 0.57 9.73
C PRO A 55 12.52 1.65 10.78
N GLY A 56 13.79 1.97 11.03
CA GLY A 56 14.20 3.12 11.85
C GLY A 56 14.10 2.89 13.37
N PRO A 57 14.09 3.97 14.18
CA PRO A 57 14.07 3.85 15.64
C PRO A 57 12.77 3.21 16.12
N ARG A 58 12.89 2.23 17.01
CA ARG A 58 11.74 1.50 17.57
C ARG A 58 11.18 2.22 18.79
N PRO A 59 9.87 2.51 18.84
CA PRO A 59 9.23 3.04 20.05
C PRO A 59 9.42 2.12 21.26
N ALA A 60 9.58 2.70 22.45
CA ALA A 60 9.86 1.97 23.68
C ALA A 60 8.75 0.99 24.08
N ASN A 61 7.50 1.27 23.68
CA ASN A 61 6.31 0.46 23.91
C ASN A 61 5.88 -0.40 22.71
N LEU A 62 6.70 -0.46 21.64
CA LEU A 62 6.51 -1.38 20.52
C LEU A 62 7.30 -2.67 20.75
N ARG A 63 6.67 -3.83 20.66
CA ARG A 63 7.30 -5.16 20.72
C ARG A 63 7.14 -5.86 19.37
N LEU A 64 8.20 -6.54 18.93
CA LEU A 64 8.14 -7.36 17.72
C LEU A 64 7.64 -8.75 18.09
N HIS A 65 6.49 -9.15 17.56
CA HIS A 65 5.89 -10.46 17.77
C HIS A 65 5.90 -11.24 16.46
N LEU A 66 7.08 -11.78 16.13
CA LEU A 66 7.34 -12.48 14.88
C LEU A 66 7.24 -14.00 15.09
N LYS A 67 6.35 -14.68 14.36
CA LYS A 67 6.09 -16.11 14.53
C LYS A 67 6.42 -16.89 13.27
N ARG A 68 7.29 -17.91 13.39
CA ARG A 68 7.53 -18.87 12.32
C ARG A 68 6.38 -19.87 12.30
N PHE A 69 5.49 -19.73 11.34
CA PHE A 69 4.26 -20.49 11.25
C PHE A 69 3.84 -20.64 9.78
N PRO A 70 3.24 -21.78 9.36
CA PRO A 70 2.74 -21.95 7.99
C PRO A 70 1.47 -21.12 7.77
N PHE A 71 1.64 -19.80 7.79
CA PHE A 71 0.58 -18.80 7.86
C PHE A 71 -0.45 -18.92 6.72
N SER A 72 -0.02 -18.89 5.46
CA SER A 72 -0.95 -18.94 4.33
C SER A 72 -1.87 -20.19 4.28
N PRO A 73 -1.35 -21.43 4.39
CA PRO A 73 -2.23 -22.61 4.40
C PRO A 73 -3.09 -22.68 5.67
N MET A 74 -2.59 -22.24 6.83
CA MET A 74 -3.38 -22.23 8.06
C MET A 74 -4.49 -21.19 8.02
N LEU A 75 -4.19 -19.97 7.57
CA LEU A 75 -5.17 -18.91 7.35
C LEU A 75 -6.27 -19.39 6.40
N SER A 76 -5.91 -20.12 5.34
CA SER A 76 -6.89 -20.76 4.43
C SER A 76 -7.85 -21.68 5.19
N LEU A 77 -7.31 -22.56 6.05
CA LEU A 77 -8.10 -23.52 6.83
C LEU A 77 -8.96 -22.80 7.85
N GLU A 78 -8.44 -21.78 8.53
CA GLU A 78 -9.23 -20.94 9.43
C GLU A 78 -10.41 -20.32 8.69
N HIS A 79 -10.17 -19.65 7.57
CA HIS A 79 -11.20 -18.97 6.76
C HIS A 79 -12.23 -19.94 6.18
N ARG A 80 -11.83 -21.18 5.91
CA ARG A 80 -12.73 -22.24 5.44
C ARG A 80 -13.57 -22.86 6.57
N PHE A 81 -13.00 -23.06 7.75
CA PHE A 81 -13.61 -23.84 8.84
C PHE A 81 -14.02 -23.02 10.07
N GLY A 82 -13.73 -21.71 10.12
CA GLY A 82 -14.04 -20.82 11.25
C GLY A 82 -13.26 -21.15 12.53
N LEU A 83 -12.05 -21.71 12.39
CA LEU A 83 -11.19 -22.10 13.52
C LEU A 83 -10.28 -20.93 13.94
N PRO A 84 -10.15 -20.62 15.23
CA PRO A 84 -9.30 -19.53 15.72
C PRO A 84 -7.87 -20.00 16.02
N VAL A 85 -7.17 -20.59 15.04
CA VAL A 85 -5.86 -21.24 15.28
C VAL A 85 -4.79 -20.20 15.65
N GLU A 86 -4.74 -19.07 14.96
CA GLU A 86 -3.81 -17.97 15.24
C GLU A 86 -4.08 -17.34 16.61
N GLU A 87 -5.35 -17.11 16.96
CA GLU A 87 -5.71 -16.59 18.28
C GLU A 87 -5.28 -17.54 19.39
N ALA A 88 -5.43 -18.85 19.18
CA ALA A 88 -5.12 -19.86 20.18
C ALA A 88 -3.62 -20.15 20.32
N LEU A 89 -2.86 -20.14 19.22
CA LEU A 89 -1.48 -20.62 19.20
C LEU A 89 -0.44 -19.51 19.11
N LEU A 90 -0.76 -18.39 18.45
CA LEU A 90 0.22 -17.39 18.09
C LEU A 90 0.07 -16.10 18.88
N LEU A 91 -1.15 -15.69 19.19
CA LEU A 91 -1.41 -14.41 19.84
C LEU A 91 -1.42 -14.55 21.37
N PRO A 92 -0.80 -13.60 22.11
CA PRO A 92 -1.01 -13.50 23.55
C PRO A 92 -2.43 -12.98 23.83
N ARG A 93 -2.78 -12.81 25.11
CA ARG A 93 -3.98 -12.04 25.46
C ARG A 93 -3.83 -10.59 24.98
N LEU A 94 -4.82 -10.13 24.22
CA LEU A 94 -4.88 -8.80 23.61
C LEU A 94 -6.19 -8.12 24.02
N ASP A 95 -6.14 -6.79 24.09
CA ASP A 95 -7.35 -5.97 24.23
C ASP A 95 -7.96 -5.68 22.86
N VAL A 96 -7.12 -5.52 21.82
CA VAL A 96 -7.54 -5.29 20.43
C VAL A 96 -6.56 -5.93 19.46
N TYR A 97 -7.09 -6.50 18.37
CA TYR A 97 -6.33 -6.88 17.19
C TYR A 97 -6.71 -5.98 16.00
N HIS A 98 -5.72 -5.39 15.34
CA HIS A 98 -5.90 -4.53 14.17
C HIS A 98 -5.32 -5.17 12.92
N GLY A 99 -6.18 -5.66 12.04
CA GLY A 99 -5.85 -6.09 10.69
C GLY A 99 -5.52 -4.92 9.76
N ALA A 100 -4.40 -4.23 9.98
CA ALA A 100 -4.00 -3.08 9.17
C ALA A 100 -3.59 -3.49 7.74
N GLY A 101 -3.13 -4.73 7.53
CA GLY A 101 -2.80 -5.28 6.21
C GLY A 101 -3.97 -5.78 5.36
N GLN A 102 -5.22 -5.42 5.72
CA GLN A 102 -6.47 -5.91 5.10
C GLN A 102 -6.83 -7.39 5.35
N PHE A 103 -6.18 -8.04 6.32
CA PHE A 103 -6.48 -9.42 6.70
C PHE A 103 -6.78 -9.53 8.17
N LEU A 104 -7.67 -10.47 8.51
CA LEU A 104 -8.08 -10.75 9.87
C LEU A 104 -8.23 -12.27 10.07
N PRO A 105 -7.46 -12.92 10.96
CA PRO A 105 -7.72 -14.32 11.31
C PRO A 105 -9.04 -14.45 12.07
N ARG A 106 -9.53 -15.68 12.29
CA ARG A 106 -10.74 -15.84 13.11
C ARG A 106 -10.41 -15.54 14.58
N LEU A 107 -10.91 -14.43 15.09
CA LEU A 107 -10.82 -14.07 16.51
C LEU A 107 -12.17 -14.34 17.19
N ARG A 108 -12.17 -15.03 18.34
CA ARG A 108 -13.36 -15.33 19.14
C ARG A 108 -13.40 -14.57 20.46
N ARG A 109 -12.24 -14.23 21.01
CA ARG A 109 -12.13 -13.58 22.34
C ARG A 109 -11.62 -12.15 22.24
N THR A 110 -10.86 -11.87 21.19
CA THR A 110 -10.18 -10.59 20.99
C THR A 110 -11.02 -9.67 20.09
N PRO A 111 -11.44 -8.49 20.58
CA PRO A 111 -12.06 -7.48 19.74
C PRO A 111 -11.17 -7.09 18.55
N SER A 112 -11.79 -6.88 17.40
CA SER A 112 -11.08 -6.80 16.13
C SER A 112 -11.46 -5.57 15.30
N VAL A 113 -10.43 -4.94 14.72
CA VAL A 113 -10.58 -3.81 13.79
C VAL A 113 -9.88 -4.18 12.48
N LEU A 114 -10.57 -4.05 11.35
CA LEU A 114 -9.99 -4.28 10.02
C LEU A 114 -9.87 -2.95 9.28
N THR A 115 -8.70 -2.64 8.70
CA THR A 115 -8.58 -1.51 7.78
C THR A 115 -8.69 -2.00 6.33
N LEU A 116 -9.65 -1.46 5.59
CA LEU A 116 -9.82 -1.71 4.16
C LEU A 116 -9.21 -0.57 3.35
N HIS A 117 -8.05 -0.84 2.75
CA HIS A 117 -7.33 0.10 1.89
C HIS A 117 -7.94 0.21 0.49
N HIS A 118 -8.35 -0.91 -0.07
CA HIS A 118 -8.96 -0.96 -1.40
C HIS A 118 -9.77 -2.25 -1.52
N TRP A 119 -10.67 -2.28 -2.50
CA TRP A 119 -11.28 -3.52 -2.94
C TRP A 119 -10.77 -3.86 -4.33
N GLN A 120 -10.00 -4.94 -4.43
CA GLN A 120 -9.72 -5.56 -5.72
C GLN A 120 -10.67 -6.74 -5.86
N ASP A 121 -11.59 -6.64 -6.81
CA ASP A 121 -12.41 -7.78 -7.18
C ASP A 121 -11.55 -8.82 -7.91
N LEU A 122 -10.95 -9.72 -7.13
CA LEU A 122 -10.11 -10.79 -7.66
C LEU A 122 -10.93 -11.86 -8.38
N ARG A 123 -12.28 -11.77 -8.42
CA ARG A 123 -13.13 -12.66 -9.24
C ARG A 123 -12.85 -12.49 -10.73
N HIS A 124 -12.30 -11.34 -11.15
CA HIS A 124 -11.85 -11.13 -12.54
C HIS A 124 -10.53 -11.84 -12.88
N HIS A 125 -9.85 -12.47 -11.91
CA HIS A 125 -8.73 -13.40 -12.16
C HIS A 125 -9.22 -14.85 -12.19
N GLN A 126 -10.20 -15.09 -13.07
CA GLN A 126 -10.80 -16.40 -13.32
C GLN A 126 -9.71 -17.47 -13.49
N GLY A 127 -9.84 -18.59 -12.78
CA GLY A 127 -9.09 -19.83 -13.04
C GLY A 127 -7.85 -20.12 -12.18
N SER A 128 -7.43 -19.23 -11.26
CA SER A 128 -6.31 -19.54 -10.35
C SER A 128 -6.78 -19.86 -8.93
N PHE A 129 -6.20 -20.89 -8.31
CA PHE A 129 -6.41 -21.21 -6.87
C PHE A 129 -6.13 -20.00 -5.97
N LYS A 130 -5.22 -19.11 -6.40
CA LYS A 130 -4.94 -17.82 -5.74
C LYS A 130 -6.15 -16.89 -5.73
N SER A 131 -6.86 -16.74 -6.84
CA SER A 131 -8.07 -15.88 -6.90
C SER A 131 -9.16 -16.36 -5.94
N PHE A 132 -9.43 -17.67 -5.91
CA PHE A 132 -10.37 -18.26 -4.96
C PHE A 132 -9.92 -18.07 -3.50
N TYR A 133 -8.63 -18.33 -3.21
CA TYR A 133 -8.05 -18.16 -1.88
C TYR A 133 -8.19 -16.72 -1.39
N TYR A 134 -7.73 -15.74 -2.16
CA TYR A 134 -7.78 -14.35 -1.74
C TYR A 134 -9.23 -13.86 -1.61
N THR A 135 -10.11 -14.15 -2.58
CA THR A 135 -11.52 -13.75 -2.46
C THR A 135 -12.15 -14.30 -1.19
N THR A 136 -11.98 -15.60 -0.92
CA THR A 136 -12.55 -16.24 0.29
C THR A 136 -11.98 -15.65 1.58
N VAL A 137 -10.66 -15.45 1.65
CA VAL A 137 -10.00 -14.92 2.85
C VAL A 137 -10.42 -13.49 3.11
N TYR A 138 -10.41 -12.62 2.09
CA TYR A 138 -10.80 -11.22 2.23
C TYR A 138 -12.28 -11.07 2.63
N GLU A 139 -13.18 -11.80 1.98
CA GLU A 139 -14.61 -11.73 2.32
C GLU A 139 -14.87 -12.18 3.77
N GLN A 140 -14.21 -13.24 4.22
CA GLN A 140 -14.36 -13.74 5.58
C GLN A 140 -13.71 -12.81 6.61
N SER A 141 -12.55 -12.21 6.30
CA SER A 141 -11.94 -11.17 7.15
C SER A 141 -12.91 -9.99 7.37
N ILE A 142 -13.63 -9.56 6.33
CA ILE A 142 -14.68 -8.54 6.44
C ILE A 142 -15.82 -9.02 7.35
N ARG A 143 -16.33 -10.25 7.12
CA ARG A 143 -17.45 -10.80 7.89
C ARG A 143 -17.13 -10.99 9.37
N TRP A 144 -15.87 -11.26 9.71
CA TRP A 144 -15.45 -11.54 11.08
C TRP A 144 -15.02 -10.31 11.87
N ALA A 145 -14.76 -9.19 11.21
CA ALA A 145 -14.36 -7.96 11.88
C ALA A 145 -15.50 -7.41 12.77
N ASP A 146 -15.16 -6.96 13.99
CA ASP A 146 -16.12 -6.28 14.87
C ASP A 146 -16.35 -4.82 14.45
N ARG A 147 -15.31 -4.19 13.89
CA ARG A 147 -15.31 -2.84 13.33
C ARG A 147 -14.44 -2.78 12.08
N ILE A 148 -14.82 -1.91 11.15
CA ILE A 148 -14.07 -1.68 9.92
C ILE A 148 -13.71 -0.21 9.79
N ILE A 149 -12.43 0.06 9.50
CA ILE A 149 -11.94 1.35 9.06
C ILE A 149 -11.84 1.32 7.53
N THR A 150 -12.53 2.24 6.86
CA THR A 150 -12.39 2.43 5.40
C THR A 150 -11.56 3.68 5.12
N VAL A 151 -10.72 3.63 4.10
CA VAL A 151 -9.81 4.76 3.79
C VAL A 151 -10.47 5.85 2.93
N SER A 152 -11.70 5.60 2.47
CA SER A 152 -12.50 6.56 1.72
C SER A 152 -14.00 6.28 1.89
N ASN A 153 -14.83 7.28 1.59
CA ASN A 153 -16.27 7.09 1.50
C ASN A 153 -16.68 6.21 0.31
N TYR A 154 -15.85 6.12 -0.73
CA TYR A 154 -16.08 5.20 -1.85
C TYR A 154 -16.00 3.74 -1.37
N THR A 155 -14.93 3.39 -0.66
CA THR A 155 -14.75 2.05 -0.07
C THR A 155 -15.83 1.74 0.97
N LYS A 156 -16.27 2.74 1.76
CA LYS A 156 -17.41 2.59 2.69
C LYS A 156 -18.69 2.21 1.94
N ARG A 157 -19.09 2.97 0.92
CA ARG A 157 -20.29 2.65 0.12
C ARG A 157 -20.20 1.27 -0.49
N PHE A 158 -19.06 0.93 -1.09
CA PHE A 158 -18.83 -0.39 -1.67
C PHE A 158 -19.05 -1.50 -0.63
N LEU A 159 -18.46 -1.36 0.56
CA LEU A 159 -18.62 -2.31 1.66
C LEU A 159 -20.09 -2.46 2.07
N LEU A 160 -20.81 -1.36 2.27
CA LEU A 160 -22.22 -1.41 2.67
C LEU A 160 -23.12 -2.05 1.60
N GLU A 161 -22.86 -1.73 0.32
CA GLU A 161 -23.65 -2.22 -0.81
C GLU A 161 -23.42 -3.72 -1.07
N HIS A 162 -22.16 -4.19 -1.01
CA HIS A 162 -21.78 -5.54 -1.43
C HIS A 162 -21.68 -6.54 -0.28
N PHE A 163 -21.27 -6.10 0.92
CA PHE A 163 -21.12 -6.97 2.08
C PHE A 163 -22.26 -6.87 3.09
N LYS A 164 -23.14 -5.86 2.94
CA LYS A 164 -24.21 -5.56 3.90
C LYS A 164 -23.68 -5.45 5.34
N PHE A 165 -22.46 -4.96 5.49
CA PHE A 165 -21.83 -4.80 6.80
C PHE A 165 -22.54 -3.67 7.56
N PRO A 166 -22.77 -3.78 8.88
CA PRO A 166 -23.53 -2.77 9.62
C PRO A 166 -22.82 -1.41 9.63
N GLU A 167 -23.50 -0.35 9.19
CA GLU A 167 -22.89 0.96 9.00
C GLU A 167 -22.33 1.55 10.29
N GLU A 168 -22.99 1.33 11.43
CA GLU A 168 -22.56 1.80 12.74
C GLU A 168 -21.23 1.20 13.20
N ARG A 169 -20.78 0.13 12.52
CA ARG A 169 -19.50 -0.54 12.74
C ARG A 169 -18.42 -0.11 11.75
N VAL A 170 -18.71 0.83 10.85
CA VAL A 170 -17.79 1.32 9.83
C VAL A 170 -17.44 2.78 10.07
N ARG A 171 -16.14 3.08 10.14
CA ARG A 171 -15.63 4.45 10.23
C ARG A 171 -14.71 4.76 9.05
N THR A 172 -15.02 5.82 8.31
CA THR A 172 -14.08 6.35 7.32
C THR A 172 -12.96 7.11 8.04
N VAL A 173 -11.71 6.68 7.83
CA VAL A 173 -10.50 7.38 8.28
C VAL A 173 -9.56 7.47 7.09
N TYR A 174 -9.44 8.66 6.51
CA TYR A 174 -8.54 8.92 5.39
C TYR A 174 -7.08 8.72 5.78
N HIS A 175 -6.25 8.34 4.81
CA HIS A 175 -4.81 8.28 5.02
C HIS A 175 -4.23 9.66 5.35
N GLY A 176 -3.28 9.67 6.28
CA GLY A 176 -2.50 10.85 6.58
C GLY A 176 -1.46 11.12 5.49
N ILE A 177 -1.01 12.37 5.43
CA ILE A 177 0.20 12.77 4.73
C ILE A 177 1.36 12.88 5.75
N PHE A 178 2.59 13.01 5.27
CA PHE A 178 3.70 13.36 6.14
C PHE A 178 3.45 14.74 6.77
N ASP A 179 3.66 14.83 8.08
CA ASP A 179 3.50 16.06 8.86
C ASP A 179 4.66 16.18 9.87
N PRO A 180 5.58 17.16 9.71
CA PRO A 180 5.61 18.12 8.60
C PRO A 180 5.93 17.43 7.26
N LEU A 181 5.52 18.08 6.16
CA LEU A 181 5.96 17.65 4.83
C LEU A 181 7.49 17.76 4.71
N PRO A 182 8.16 16.82 4.01
CA PRO A 182 9.61 16.87 3.85
C PRO A 182 10.05 18.16 3.14
N VAL A 183 11.01 18.87 3.74
CA VAL A 183 11.65 20.04 3.12
C VAL A 183 12.69 19.56 2.12
N VAL A 184 12.59 20.02 0.87
CA VAL A 184 13.51 19.65 -0.21
C VAL A 184 14.36 20.86 -0.58
N GLY A 185 15.67 20.73 -0.41
CA GLY A 185 16.63 21.74 -0.84
C GLY A 185 16.93 21.70 -2.35
N PRO A 186 17.44 22.81 -2.93
CA PRO A 186 17.76 22.88 -4.35
C PRO A 186 18.81 21.84 -4.79
N GLU A 187 19.73 21.45 -3.90
CA GLU A 187 20.74 20.42 -4.17
C GLU A 187 20.12 19.04 -4.42
N ALA A 188 19.06 18.68 -3.66
CA ALA A 188 18.36 17.41 -3.85
C ALA A 188 17.62 17.37 -5.19
N VAL A 189 17.02 18.49 -5.60
CA VAL A 189 16.39 18.62 -6.93
C VAL A 189 17.44 18.54 -8.04
N ALA A 190 18.59 19.22 -7.90
CA ALA A 190 19.67 19.19 -8.88
C ALA A 190 20.26 17.78 -9.03
N ALA A 191 20.52 17.08 -7.92
CA ALA A 191 20.99 15.70 -7.93
C ALA A 191 19.98 14.75 -8.60
N LEU A 192 18.68 14.92 -8.31
CA LEU A 192 17.62 14.14 -8.94
C LEU A 192 17.56 14.37 -10.46
N ARG A 193 17.63 15.63 -10.89
CA ARG A 193 17.64 16.02 -12.31
C ARG A 193 18.80 15.37 -13.05
N LEU A 194 20.00 15.42 -12.47
CA LEU A 194 21.19 14.79 -13.04
C LEU A 194 21.05 13.27 -13.11
N LYS A 195 20.59 12.64 -12.02
CA LYS A 195 20.47 11.17 -11.92
C LYS A 195 19.55 10.58 -12.98
N TYR A 196 18.41 11.22 -13.23
CA TYR A 196 17.37 10.69 -14.12
C TYR A 196 17.31 11.39 -15.50
N GLY A 197 18.18 12.37 -15.76
CA GLY A 197 18.11 13.18 -16.98
C GLY A 197 16.79 13.93 -17.13
N LEU A 198 16.29 14.52 -16.03
CA LEU A 198 14.96 15.11 -16.02
C LEU A 198 14.90 16.41 -16.86
N PRO A 199 13.85 16.60 -17.67
CA PRO A 199 13.60 17.86 -18.39
C PRO A 199 13.49 19.03 -17.41
N GLU A 200 13.87 20.23 -17.84
CA GLU A 200 13.76 21.44 -17.01
C GLU A 200 12.33 21.62 -16.49
N ARG A 201 11.36 21.49 -17.39
CA ARG A 201 9.93 21.55 -17.08
C ARG A 201 9.27 20.22 -17.39
N PHE A 202 8.52 19.66 -16.44
CA PHE A 202 7.89 18.37 -16.66
C PHE A 202 6.61 18.12 -15.87
N ILE A 203 5.77 17.29 -16.45
CA ILE A 203 4.62 16.67 -15.80
C ILE A 203 5.08 15.37 -15.16
N LEU A 204 4.78 15.18 -13.89
CA LEU A 204 5.11 13.97 -13.12
C LEU A 204 3.90 13.03 -13.05
N CYS A 205 4.12 11.76 -13.33
CA CYS A 205 3.27 10.67 -12.88
C CYS A 205 4.09 9.74 -12.01
N LEU A 206 3.82 9.72 -10.69
CA LEU A 206 4.56 8.92 -9.72
C LEU A 206 3.66 7.80 -9.19
N SER A 207 3.94 6.56 -9.59
CA SER A 207 3.21 5.37 -9.16
C SER A 207 3.87 4.08 -9.66
N ARG A 208 3.42 2.92 -9.15
CA ARG A 208 3.66 1.67 -9.87
C ARG A 208 2.98 1.75 -11.24
N ILE A 209 3.73 1.55 -12.32
CA ILE A 209 3.20 1.58 -13.69
C ILE A 209 2.53 0.23 -13.97
N ASN A 210 1.23 0.18 -13.70
CA ASN A 210 0.35 -0.94 -14.00
C ASN A 210 -0.86 -0.48 -14.83
N ARG A 211 -1.68 -1.42 -15.31
CA ARG A 211 -2.83 -1.10 -16.17
C ARG A 211 -3.83 -0.15 -15.50
N GLY A 212 -4.03 -0.30 -14.19
CA GLY A 212 -4.93 0.55 -13.40
C GLY A 212 -4.49 2.02 -13.32
N LYS A 213 -3.19 2.31 -13.45
CA LYS A 213 -2.69 3.70 -13.46
C LYS A 213 -2.85 4.42 -14.80
N ASN A 214 -3.31 3.70 -15.83
CA ASN A 214 -3.74 4.27 -17.10
C ASN A 214 -2.65 5.09 -17.82
N VAL A 215 -1.40 4.65 -17.70
CA VAL A 215 -0.22 5.38 -18.19
C VAL A 215 -0.21 5.51 -19.72
N LEU A 216 -0.74 4.53 -20.46
CA LEU A 216 -0.87 4.62 -21.92
C LEU A 216 -1.77 5.79 -22.34
N ARG A 217 -2.86 6.04 -21.61
CA ARG A 217 -3.73 7.20 -21.85
C ARG A 217 -3.00 8.50 -21.53
N LEU A 218 -2.14 8.51 -20.50
CA LEU A 218 -1.31 9.66 -20.19
C LEU A 218 -0.33 9.98 -21.31
N VAL A 219 0.35 8.98 -21.88
CA VAL A 219 1.25 9.16 -23.03
C VAL A 219 0.50 9.74 -24.22
N SER A 220 -0.67 9.20 -24.54
CA SER A 220 -1.54 9.72 -25.61
C SER A 220 -1.97 11.17 -25.37
N ALA A 221 -2.37 11.51 -24.14
CA ALA A 221 -2.74 12.87 -23.77
C ALA A 221 -1.53 13.83 -23.83
N PHE A 222 -0.36 13.38 -23.38
CA PHE A 222 0.87 14.16 -23.38
C PHE A 222 1.34 14.49 -24.79
N LYS A 223 1.12 13.63 -25.80
CA LYS A 223 1.39 13.96 -27.21
C LYS A 223 0.78 15.31 -27.62
N ARG A 224 -0.48 15.55 -27.25
CA ARG A 224 -1.20 16.80 -27.54
C ARG A 224 -0.63 18.01 -26.81
N VAL A 225 -0.04 17.78 -25.62
CA VAL A 225 0.68 18.81 -24.87
C VAL A 225 2.01 19.12 -25.55
N ALA A 226 2.77 18.09 -25.92
CA ALA A 226 4.08 18.22 -26.55
C ALA A 226 4.02 18.95 -27.90
N GLU A 227 2.92 18.79 -28.66
CA GLU A 227 2.64 19.53 -29.90
C GLU A 227 2.47 21.05 -29.67
N ARG A 228 2.01 21.46 -28.49
CA ARG A 228 1.73 22.88 -28.15
C ARG A 228 2.81 23.50 -27.27
N ARG A 229 3.54 22.69 -26.53
CA ARG A 229 4.50 23.09 -25.49
C ARG A 229 5.77 22.25 -25.64
N GLN A 230 6.70 22.75 -26.43
CA GLN A 230 7.92 22.03 -26.78
C GLN A 230 8.93 21.97 -25.62
N GLU A 231 8.77 22.78 -24.58
CA GLU A 231 9.64 22.85 -23.43
C GLU A 231 9.28 21.85 -22.31
N VAL A 232 8.09 21.25 -22.37
CA VAL A 232 7.55 20.39 -21.28
C VAL A 232 7.82 18.91 -21.56
N GLY A 233 8.45 18.20 -20.63
CA GLY A 233 8.56 16.74 -20.66
C GLY A 233 7.49 16.01 -19.85
N LEU A 234 7.48 14.69 -19.95
CA LEU A 234 6.69 13.78 -19.11
C LEU A 234 7.64 12.85 -18.37
N VAL A 235 7.51 12.76 -17.05
CA VAL A 235 8.29 11.85 -16.22
C VAL A 235 7.34 10.80 -15.64
N LEU A 236 7.56 9.55 -16.01
CA LEU A 236 6.84 8.38 -15.53
C LEU A 236 7.73 7.69 -14.49
N ALA A 237 7.46 7.99 -13.21
CA ALA A 237 8.28 7.58 -12.09
C ALA A 237 7.70 6.39 -11.33
N GLY A 238 8.41 5.27 -11.33
CA GLY A 238 8.09 4.08 -10.55
C GLY A 238 8.26 2.76 -11.31
N HIS A 239 8.18 1.66 -10.58
CA HIS A 239 8.35 0.32 -11.13
C HIS A 239 7.20 -0.04 -12.07
N ALA A 240 7.52 -0.51 -13.27
CA ALA A 240 6.55 -0.99 -14.24
C ALA A 240 6.37 -2.50 -14.18
N ASP A 241 5.12 -2.95 -14.35
CA ASP A 241 4.83 -4.36 -14.56
C ASP A 241 5.53 -4.83 -15.84
N ALA A 242 6.12 -6.02 -15.79
CA ALA A 242 6.99 -6.53 -16.85
C ALA A 242 6.29 -6.69 -18.20
N ASP A 243 4.99 -6.97 -18.21
CA ASP A 243 4.17 -7.07 -19.42
C ASP A 243 3.77 -5.70 -19.98
N LEU A 244 3.67 -4.68 -19.13
CA LEU A 244 3.22 -3.34 -19.52
C LEU A 244 4.36 -2.43 -19.99
N LEU A 245 5.57 -2.60 -19.47
CA LEU A 245 6.71 -1.74 -19.83
C LEU A 245 6.95 -1.69 -21.36
N PRO A 246 7.00 -2.83 -22.09
CA PRO A 246 7.19 -2.80 -23.54
C PRO A 246 6.06 -2.08 -24.28
N GLU A 247 4.81 -2.19 -23.80
CA GLU A 247 3.67 -1.47 -24.38
C GLU A 247 3.82 0.05 -24.20
N VAL A 248 4.31 0.50 -23.04
CA VAL A 248 4.55 1.92 -22.76
C VAL A 248 5.68 2.47 -23.64
N GLU A 249 6.80 1.75 -23.74
CA GLU A 249 7.93 2.12 -24.60
C GLU A 249 7.51 2.23 -26.07
N ALA A 250 6.76 1.24 -26.57
CA ALA A 250 6.22 1.26 -27.92
C ALA A 250 5.27 2.44 -28.15
N ALA A 251 4.40 2.75 -27.18
CA ALA A 251 3.49 3.90 -27.28
C ALA A 251 4.23 5.24 -27.31
N VAL A 252 5.29 5.38 -26.51
CA VAL A 252 6.16 6.57 -26.52
C VAL A 252 6.88 6.71 -27.86
N ALA A 253 7.44 5.62 -28.38
CA ALA A 253 8.13 5.62 -29.67
C ALA A 253 7.18 5.94 -30.83
N ALA A 254 6.00 5.30 -30.89
CA ALA A 254 4.99 5.55 -31.92
C ALA A 254 4.43 6.98 -31.87
N ALA A 255 4.43 7.61 -30.69
CA ALA A 255 4.05 9.01 -30.53
C ALA A 255 5.16 10.00 -30.92
N GLY A 256 6.38 9.55 -31.21
CA GLY A 256 7.54 10.40 -31.48
C GLY A 256 8.06 11.14 -30.24
N LEU A 257 7.83 10.58 -29.05
CA LEU A 257 8.07 11.25 -27.77
C LEU A 257 9.32 10.75 -27.02
N GLY A 258 10.18 9.95 -27.65
CA GLY A 258 11.33 9.30 -26.99
C GLY A 258 12.27 10.27 -26.27
N ALA A 259 12.50 11.46 -26.82
CA ALA A 259 13.33 12.50 -26.17
C ALA A 259 12.58 13.34 -25.12
N ARG A 260 11.28 13.09 -24.93
CA ARG A 260 10.36 13.92 -24.15
C ARG A 260 9.67 13.18 -23.01
N VAL A 261 9.79 11.85 -22.97
CA VAL A 261 9.24 10.99 -21.92
C VAL A 261 10.40 10.28 -21.23
N VAL A 262 10.52 10.48 -19.92
CA VAL A 262 11.51 9.79 -19.08
C VAL A 262 10.81 8.69 -18.29
N LEU A 263 11.22 7.44 -18.52
CA LEU A 263 10.85 6.28 -17.70
C LEU A 263 11.95 6.06 -16.67
N THR A 264 11.71 6.41 -15.41
CA THR A 264 12.78 6.36 -14.38
C THR A 264 13.06 4.95 -13.85
N GLY A 265 12.13 4.02 -14.08
CA GLY A 265 12.07 2.76 -13.34
C GLY A 265 11.75 3.00 -11.86
N ALA A 266 12.10 2.03 -11.00
CA ALA A 266 11.91 2.14 -9.56
C ALA A 266 12.74 3.31 -8.99
N VAL A 267 12.11 4.12 -8.14
CA VAL A 267 12.73 5.26 -7.44
C VAL A 267 12.78 4.99 -5.95
N LEU A 268 13.72 5.63 -5.24
CA LEU A 268 13.83 5.45 -3.79
C LEU A 268 12.75 6.28 -3.08
N ASP A 269 12.24 5.77 -1.94
CA ASP A 269 11.27 6.50 -1.10
C ASP A 269 11.82 7.88 -0.67
N SER A 270 13.13 7.99 -0.45
CA SER A 270 13.82 9.24 -0.11
C SER A 270 13.87 10.26 -1.24
N GLU A 271 13.64 9.85 -2.49
CA GLU A 271 13.67 10.71 -3.68
C GLU A 271 12.28 11.25 -4.04
N VAL A 272 11.22 10.61 -3.54
CA VAL A 272 9.82 10.99 -3.82
C VAL A 272 9.54 12.47 -3.53
N PRO A 273 9.96 13.05 -2.39
CA PRO A 273 9.77 14.48 -2.14
C PRO A 273 10.43 15.37 -3.20
N ALA A 274 11.62 14.99 -3.68
CA ALA A 274 12.35 15.75 -4.69
C ALA A 274 11.65 15.71 -6.06
N PHE A 275 11.00 14.59 -6.42
CA PHE A 275 10.16 14.53 -7.63
C PHE A 275 9.00 15.52 -7.56
N TYR A 276 8.28 15.57 -6.43
CA TYR A 276 7.18 16.51 -6.24
C TYR A 276 7.67 17.97 -6.27
N ALA A 277 8.79 18.27 -5.61
CA ALA A 277 9.37 19.62 -5.61
C ALA A 277 9.91 20.07 -6.97
N ALA A 278 10.32 19.13 -7.83
CA ALA A 278 10.92 19.42 -9.12
C ALA A 278 9.90 19.57 -10.27
N CYS A 279 8.69 19.00 -10.14
CA CYS A 279 7.70 18.97 -11.21
C CYS A 279 6.87 20.26 -11.32
N ASP A 280 6.44 20.62 -12.52
CA ASP A 280 5.48 21.73 -12.73
C ASP A 280 4.04 21.31 -12.43
N SER A 281 3.75 20.02 -12.59
CA SER A 281 2.40 19.46 -12.41
C SER A 281 2.49 17.97 -12.12
N PHE A 282 1.62 17.51 -11.22
CA PHE A 282 1.42 16.09 -10.95
C PHE A 282 0.12 15.61 -11.61
N VAL A 283 0.21 14.53 -12.38
CA VAL A 283 -0.93 13.91 -13.06
C VAL A 283 -1.02 12.44 -12.69
N PHE A 284 -2.20 12.05 -12.23
CA PHE A 284 -2.48 10.68 -11.80
C PHE A 284 -3.80 10.20 -12.40
N PRO A 285 -3.81 9.66 -13.63
CA PRO A 285 -5.02 9.36 -14.40
C PRO A 285 -5.60 7.98 -14.09
N SER A 286 -5.42 7.52 -12.85
CA SER A 286 -5.79 6.18 -12.43
C SER A 286 -7.29 5.90 -12.62
N THR A 287 -7.59 4.67 -13.05
CA THR A 287 -8.96 4.16 -13.16
C THR A 287 -9.36 3.32 -11.95
N SER A 288 -8.42 3.05 -11.03
CA SER A 288 -8.66 2.25 -9.82
C SER A 288 -7.63 2.59 -8.72
N GLU A 289 -8.10 2.95 -7.53
CA GLU A 289 -7.30 3.12 -6.30
C GLU A 289 -7.92 2.39 -5.11
#